data_AF-A0A080ZUA1-F1
#
_entry.id   AF-A0A080ZUA1-F1
#
_cell.length_a   1.000
_cell.length_b   1.000
_cell.length_c   1.000
_cell.angle_alpha   90.00
_cell.angle_beta   90.00
_cell.angle_gamma   90.00
#
_symmetry.space_group_name_H-M   'P 1'
#
loop_
_entity.id
_entity.type
_entity.pdbx_description
1 polymer ?
#
loop_
_entity_poly.entity_id
_entity_poly.type
_entity_poly.pdbx_seq_one_letter_code
_entity_poly.pdbx_strand_id
1 'polypeptide(L)'
;MPTIAQLRAEIDRLNQAMADRTKVPNHLPKFTGKRGEDVREWLFQIENACRINNIPIEDTSARLPGIAGSAMEKPASGWFLHWSSTTRAEEHTWGIFREHVLQHFEASNYQSVRREKLQRLKQTTDIETYNGEYSALIFRDEGMSVLDQVLYYANGLQPRTRSYVKLENPETLSDSMDLAVKYEVTHFVDESRERHTRQDKRKSSTDQAPSHDKSFKEKAFRGKGRFKPKTNPKRAEGRTCFHCKKPGHIKANCFLWKKEQEKQGNGQPRQ
;
A
#
# COMPACT_ATOMS: atom_id res chain seq x y z
N MET A 1 53.26 -39.22 -25.75
CA MET A 1 53.80 -38.01 -25.09
C MET A 1 53.02 -36.82 -25.62
N PRO A 2 52.30 -36.06 -24.78
CA PRO A 2 51.66 -34.83 -25.22
C PRO A 2 52.73 -33.83 -25.69
N THR A 3 52.43 -33.08 -26.74
CA THR A 3 53.31 -32.02 -27.26
C THR A 3 53.32 -30.82 -26.31
N ILE A 4 54.39 -30.01 -26.38
CA ILE A 4 54.51 -28.78 -25.57
C ILE A 4 53.30 -27.84 -25.80
N ALA A 5 52.73 -27.81 -27.01
CA ALA A 5 51.53 -27.04 -27.32
C ALA A 5 50.28 -27.57 -26.60
N GLN A 6 50.12 -28.90 -26.52
CA GLN A 6 49.00 -29.53 -25.79
C GLN A 6 49.08 -29.28 -24.29
N LEU A 7 50.29 -29.33 -23.71
CA LEU A 7 50.49 -29.03 -22.29
C LEU A 7 50.17 -27.55 -21.95
N ARG A 8 50.56 -26.61 -22.82
CA ARG A 8 50.23 -25.18 -22.65
C ARG A 8 48.72 -24.92 -22.72
N ALA A 9 48.04 -25.50 -23.72
CA ALA A 9 46.59 -25.35 -23.86
C ALA A 9 45.83 -25.91 -22.64
N GLU A 10 46.32 -27.00 -22.05
CA GLU A 10 45.72 -27.58 -20.84
C GLU A 10 45.95 -26.71 -19.59
N ILE A 11 47.16 -26.15 -19.44
CA ILE A 11 47.45 -25.17 -18.38
C ILE A 11 46.56 -23.94 -18.51
N ASP A 12 46.38 -23.42 -19.73
CA ASP A 12 45.53 -22.25 -19.97
C ASP A 12 44.05 -22.55 -19.67
N ARG A 13 43.55 -23.75 -20.02
CA ARG A 13 42.20 -24.20 -19.63
C ARG A 13 42.03 -24.31 -18.13
N LEU A 14 43.00 -24.88 -17.43
CA LEU A 14 42.96 -25.00 -15.97
C LEU A 14 43.01 -23.64 -15.30
N ASN A 15 43.85 -22.72 -15.78
CA ASN A 15 43.92 -21.34 -15.29
C ASN A 15 42.59 -20.59 -15.54
N GLN A 16 41.98 -20.77 -16.72
CA GLN A 16 40.68 -20.18 -17.02
C GLN A 16 39.58 -20.75 -16.10
N ALA A 17 39.55 -22.07 -15.90
CA ALA A 17 38.59 -22.72 -14.99
C ALA A 17 38.79 -22.28 -13.53
N MET A 18 40.03 -22.05 -13.10
CA MET A 18 40.32 -21.50 -11.77
C MET A 18 39.88 -20.03 -11.65
N ALA A 19 40.14 -19.21 -12.66
CA ALA A 19 39.70 -17.82 -12.70
C ALA A 19 38.16 -17.71 -12.61
N ASP A 20 37.45 -18.55 -13.37
CA ASP A 20 35.98 -18.61 -13.37
C ASP A 20 35.41 -19.06 -12.02
N ARG A 21 36.11 -19.95 -11.31
CA ARG A 21 35.76 -20.38 -9.93
C ARG A 21 35.96 -19.28 -8.88
N THR A 22 36.91 -18.37 -9.09
CA THR A 22 37.21 -17.28 -8.14
C THR A 22 36.41 -15.98 -8.38
N LYS A 23 35.70 -15.87 -9.52
CA LYS A 23 34.99 -14.64 -9.90
C LYS A 23 33.80 -14.35 -8.97
N VAL A 24 33.91 -13.36 -8.10
CA VAL A 24 32.73 -12.87 -7.35
C VAL A 24 32.04 -11.80 -8.20
N PRO A 25 30.70 -11.82 -8.35
CA PRO A 25 30.00 -10.75 -9.02
C PRO A 25 30.32 -9.39 -8.37
N ASN A 26 30.61 -8.38 -9.19
CA ASN A 26 30.75 -7.02 -8.71
C ASN A 26 29.37 -6.43 -8.37
N HIS A 27 29.32 -5.50 -7.41
CA HIS A 27 28.10 -4.78 -7.01
C HIS A 27 26.95 -5.67 -6.53
N LEU A 28 27.25 -6.66 -5.68
CA LEU A 28 26.22 -7.45 -5.03
C LEU A 28 25.29 -6.56 -4.17
N PRO A 29 23.97 -6.83 -4.18
CA PRO A 29 23.02 -6.14 -3.32
C PRO A 29 23.35 -6.39 -1.85
N LYS A 30 23.47 -5.31 -1.08
CA LYS A 30 23.78 -5.39 0.36
C LYS A 30 22.54 -5.80 1.15
N PHE A 31 22.73 -6.63 2.17
CA PHE A 31 21.65 -7.06 3.06
C PHE A 31 22.03 -6.90 4.52
N THR A 32 21.26 -6.14 5.29
CA THR A 32 21.53 -5.91 6.71
C THR A 32 20.66 -6.79 7.62
N GLY A 33 19.57 -7.37 7.09
CA GLY A 33 18.62 -8.18 7.86
C GLY A 33 17.75 -7.37 8.82
N LYS A 34 17.65 -6.05 8.60
CA LYS A 34 16.81 -5.16 9.41
C LYS A 34 15.33 -5.29 9.03
N ARG A 35 14.45 -4.90 9.97
CA ARG A 35 13.02 -4.80 9.71
C ARG A 35 12.74 -3.89 8.51
N GLY A 36 12.02 -4.43 7.53
CA GLY A 36 11.65 -3.72 6.30
C GLY A 36 12.44 -4.16 5.07
N GLU A 37 13.57 -4.87 5.23
CA GLU A 37 14.23 -5.55 4.12
C GLU A 37 13.50 -6.85 3.77
N ASP A 38 13.42 -7.16 2.48
CA ASP A 38 12.81 -8.39 1.97
C ASP A 38 13.91 -9.37 1.59
N VAL A 39 14.06 -10.41 2.40
CA VAL A 39 15.08 -11.46 2.22
C VAL A 39 14.89 -12.26 0.92
N ARG A 40 13.63 -12.45 0.46
CA ARG A 40 13.35 -13.16 -0.80
C ARG A 40 13.77 -12.32 -1.99
N GLU A 41 13.47 -11.02 -1.95
CA GLU A 41 13.91 -10.08 -2.98
C GLU A 41 15.44 -10.02 -3.04
N TRP A 42 16.11 -9.95 -1.90
CA TRP A 42 17.56 -9.97 -1.85
C TRP A 42 18.16 -11.27 -2.42
N LEU A 43 17.66 -12.44 -2.02
CA LEU A 43 18.09 -13.73 -2.58
C LEU A 43 17.93 -13.76 -4.10
N PHE A 44 16.80 -13.28 -4.62
CA PHE A 44 16.56 -13.20 -6.05
C PHE A 44 17.57 -12.29 -6.77
N GLN A 45 17.90 -11.13 -6.18
CA GLN A 45 18.90 -10.22 -6.74
C GLN A 45 20.31 -10.85 -6.74
N ILE A 46 20.68 -11.60 -5.69
CA ILE A 46 21.94 -12.37 -5.65
C ILE A 46 21.97 -13.42 -6.77
N GLU A 47 20.91 -14.21 -6.92
CA GLU A 47 20.82 -15.21 -7.99
C GLU A 47 20.93 -14.56 -9.36
N ASN A 48 20.27 -13.42 -9.58
CA ASN A 48 20.35 -12.70 -10.84
C ASN A 48 21.76 -12.19 -11.13
N ALA A 49 22.44 -11.62 -10.13
CA ALA A 49 23.83 -11.19 -10.26
C ALA A 49 24.77 -12.37 -10.61
N CYS A 50 24.54 -13.53 -9.99
CA CYS A 50 25.26 -14.76 -10.30
C CYS A 50 24.97 -15.25 -11.74
N ARG A 51 23.71 -15.27 -12.19
CA ARG A 51 23.34 -15.64 -13.57
C ARG A 51 24.03 -14.76 -14.61
N ILE A 52 24.03 -13.43 -14.40
CA ILE A 52 24.71 -12.47 -15.29
C ILE A 52 26.23 -12.74 -15.36
N ASN A 53 26.81 -13.28 -14.29
CA ASN A 53 28.23 -13.63 -14.22
C ASN A 53 28.53 -15.08 -14.62
N ASN A 54 27.58 -15.79 -15.26
CA ASN A 54 27.70 -17.19 -15.68
C ASN A 54 27.96 -18.15 -14.52
N ILE A 55 27.43 -17.85 -13.33
CA ILE A 55 27.48 -18.73 -12.17
C ILE A 55 26.16 -19.53 -12.14
N PRO A 56 26.20 -20.86 -12.30
CA PRO A 56 24.99 -21.68 -12.28
C PRO A 56 24.34 -21.64 -10.89
N ILE A 57 23.00 -21.54 -10.88
CA ILE A 57 22.20 -21.53 -9.66
C ILE A 57 21.69 -22.95 -9.42
N GLU A 58 22.47 -23.72 -8.67
CA GLU A 58 22.14 -25.10 -8.30
C GLU A 58 22.04 -25.20 -6.78
N ASP A 59 21.05 -25.92 -6.27
CA ASP A 59 20.84 -26.08 -4.83
C ASP A 59 22.04 -26.75 -4.14
N THR A 60 22.80 -27.60 -4.86
CA THR A 60 24.02 -28.27 -4.39
C THR A 60 25.26 -27.36 -4.36
N SER A 61 25.17 -26.13 -4.88
CA SER A 61 26.33 -25.25 -5.02
C SER A 61 26.85 -24.76 -3.67
N ALA A 62 28.10 -25.12 -3.36
CA ALA A 62 28.80 -24.65 -2.16
C ALA A 62 29.38 -23.24 -2.27
N ARG A 63 29.38 -22.67 -3.48
CA ARG A 63 29.92 -21.33 -3.75
C ARG A 63 28.92 -20.22 -3.45
N LEU A 64 27.63 -20.46 -3.73
CA LEU A 64 26.59 -19.44 -3.60
C LEU A 64 26.41 -18.93 -2.17
N PRO A 65 26.46 -19.77 -1.11
CA PRO A 65 26.42 -19.27 0.27
C PRO A 65 27.55 -18.27 0.58
N GLY A 66 28.76 -18.52 0.07
CA GLY A 66 29.90 -17.61 0.25
C GLY A 66 29.72 -16.27 -0.48
N ILE A 67 29.18 -16.31 -1.71
CA ILE A 67 28.84 -15.09 -2.47
C ILE A 67 27.78 -14.28 -1.72
N ALA A 68 26.68 -14.92 -1.31
CA ALA A 68 25.61 -14.28 -0.56
C ALA A 68 26.12 -13.71 0.77
N GLY A 69 26.90 -14.48 1.52
CA GLY A 69 27.52 -14.07 2.78
C GLY A 69 28.43 -12.86 2.64
N SER A 70 29.17 -12.73 1.52
CA SER A 70 30.00 -11.55 1.23
C SER A 70 29.19 -10.25 1.03
N ALA A 71 27.91 -10.38 0.68
CA ALA A 71 26.99 -9.26 0.49
C ALA A 71 26.15 -8.94 1.75
N MET A 72 26.30 -9.73 2.83
CA MET A 72 25.63 -9.48 4.10
C MET A 72 26.44 -8.46 4.92
N GLU A 73 25.75 -7.43 5.40
CA GLU A 73 26.28 -6.38 6.27
C GLU A 73 25.76 -6.55 7.70
N LYS A 74 26.32 -5.80 8.66
CA LYS A 74 25.88 -5.87 10.06
C LYS A 74 24.42 -5.37 10.18
N PRO A 75 23.55 -6.07 10.93
CA PRO A 75 23.82 -7.24 11.77
C PRO A 75 23.80 -8.61 11.08
N ALA A 76 23.24 -8.75 9.88
CA ALA A 76 23.08 -10.04 9.19
C ALA A 76 24.39 -10.82 8.98
N SER A 77 25.52 -10.15 8.77
CA SER A 77 26.83 -10.83 8.66
C SER A 77 27.22 -11.64 9.89
N GLY A 78 26.75 -11.26 11.09
CA GLY A 78 26.95 -12.03 12.31
C GLY A 78 26.20 -13.36 12.31
N TRP A 79 24.99 -13.37 11.73
CA TRP A 79 24.24 -14.61 11.53
C TRP A 79 24.94 -15.52 10.52
N PHE A 80 25.45 -14.97 9.41
CA PHE A 80 26.18 -15.76 8.41
C PHE A 80 27.43 -16.43 9.01
N LEU A 81 28.18 -15.70 9.84
CA LEU A 81 29.32 -16.24 10.56
C LEU A 81 28.90 -17.40 11.49
N HIS A 82 27.80 -17.22 12.24
CA HIS A 82 27.26 -18.26 13.09
C HIS A 82 26.87 -19.50 12.26
N TRP A 83 26.04 -19.33 11.22
CA TRP A 83 25.59 -20.40 10.33
C TRP A 83 26.77 -21.17 9.71
N SER A 84 27.78 -20.47 9.20
CA SER A 84 28.97 -21.10 8.60
C SER A 84 29.82 -21.87 9.61
N SER A 85 29.77 -21.50 10.90
CA SER A 85 30.54 -22.16 11.96
C SER A 85 29.82 -23.37 12.58
N THR A 86 28.49 -23.41 12.52
CA THR A 86 27.67 -24.44 13.17
C THR A 86 27.08 -25.47 12.21
N THR A 87 26.92 -25.11 10.95
CA THR A 87 26.45 -26.01 9.88
C THR A 87 27.58 -26.94 9.46
N ARG A 88 27.30 -28.19 9.10
CA ARG A 88 28.33 -29.12 8.65
C ARG A 88 28.86 -28.71 7.27
N ALA A 89 30.13 -28.98 6.97
CA ALA A 89 30.74 -28.63 5.67
C ALA A 89 29.94 -29.19 4.47
N GLU A 90 29.40 -30.40 4.61
CA GLU A 90 28.59 -31.06 3.56
C GLU A 90 27.23 -30.36 3.33
N GLU A 91 26.75 -29.62 4.32
CA GLU A 91 25.46 -28.92 4.32
C GLU A 91 25.59 -27.46 3.86
N HIS A 92 26.81 -26.99 3.52
CA HIS A 92 27.05 -25.67 2.96
C HIS A 92 26.61 -25.59 1.49
N THR A 93 25.36 -25.94 1.23
CA THR A 93 24.74 -25.93 -0.10
C THR A 93 23.79 -24.74 -0.22
N TRP A 94 23.53 -24.30 -1.45
CA TRP A 94 22.62 -23.18 -1.71
C TRP A 94 21.20 -23.45 -1.21
N GLY A 95 20.71 -24.68 -1.35
CA GLY A 95 19.38 -25.08 -0.88
C GLY A 95 19.21 -24.90 0.63
N ILE A 96 20.15 -25.45 1.41
CA ILE A 96 20.13 -25.36 2.88
C ILE A 96 20.33 -23.91 3.34
N PHE A 97 21.24 -23.18 2.68
CA PHE A 97 21.44 -21.76 2.98
C PHE A 97 20.15 -20.95 2.77
N ARG A 98 19.45 -21.14 1.64
CA ARG A 98 18.18 -20.46 1.34
C ARG A 98 17.14 -20.76 2.42
N GLU A 99 16.99 -22.03 2.79
CA GLU A 99 16.06 -22.45 3.83
C GLU A 99 16.34 -21.75 5.16
N HIS A 100 17.59 -21.79 5.63
CA HIS A 100 17.97 -21.20 6.91
C HIS A 100 17.92 -19.68 6.91
N VAL A 101 18.32 -19.03 5.81
CA VAL A 101 18.22 -17.57 5.64
C VAL A 101 16.76 -17.12 5.70
N LEU A 102 15.88 -17.81 4.99
CA LEU A 102 14.45 -17.52 5.03
C LEU A 102 13.91 -17.77 6.43
N GLN A 103 14.21 -18.91 7.06
CA GLN A 103 13.74 -19.19 8.41
C GLN A 103 14.16 -18.14 9.45
N HIS A 104 15.36 -17.56 9.31
CA HIS A 104 15.87 -16.57 10.27
C HIS A 104 15.39 -15.15 10.00
N PHE A 105 15.40 -14.70 8.75
CA PHE A 105 15.10 -13.31 8.38
C PHE A 105 13.69 -13.09 7.83
N GLU A 106 13.00 -14.14 7.40
CA GLU A 106 11.59 -14.06 7.05
C GLU A 106 10.77 -13.94 8.34
N ALA A 107 10.09 -12.81 8.51
CA ALA A 107 9.18 -12.66 9.63
C ALA A 107 8.09 -13.73 9.53
N SER A 108 7.77 -14.42 10.63
CA SER A 108 6.74 -15.48 10.65
C SER A 108 5.36 -15.03 10.16
N ASN A 109 5.13 -13.72 10.06
CA ASN A 109 3.92 -13.08 9.57
C ASN A 109 4.06 -12.44 8.17
N TYR A 110 5.11 -12.76 7.40
CA TYR A 110 5.40 -12.14 6.11
C TYR A 110 4.21 -12.14 5.14
N GLN A 111 3.59 -13.31 4.93
CA GLN A 111 2.39 -13.44 4.10
C GLN A 111 1.21 -12.64 4.68
N SER A 112 0.99 -12.70 5.99
CA SER A 112 -0.10 -11.97 6.66
C SER A 112 0.05 -10.45 6.53
N VAL A 113 1.25 -9.91 6.75
CA VAL A 113 1.55 -8.48 6.62
C VAL A 113 1.36 -8.02 5.17
N ARG A 114 1.76 -8.84 4.19
CA ARG A 114 1.51 -8.52 2.78
C ARG A 114 0.02 -8.52 2.46
N ARG A 115 -0.72 -9.54 2.89
CA ARG A 115 -2.18 -9.60 2.69
C ARG A 115 -2.89 -8.41 3.36
N GLU A 116 -2.45 -8.01 4.55
CA GLU A 116 -2.94 -6.81 5.22
C GLU A 116 -2.62 -5.53 4.41
N LYS A 117 -1.42 -5.41 3.85
CA LYS A 117 -1.05 -4.30 2.95
C LYS A 117 -1.92 -4.28 1.69
N LEU A 118 -2.15 -5.43 1.05
CA LEU A 118 -3.02 -5.55 -0.13
C LEU A 118 -4.45 -5.11 0.18
N GLN A 119 -5.03 -5.59 1.28
CA GLN A 119 -6.39 -5.20 1.70
C GLN A 119 -6.52 -3.70 2.00
N ARG A 120 -5.45 -3.10 2.55
CA ARG A 120 -5.39 -1.67 2.87
C ARG A 120 -5.01 -0.79 1.70
N LEU A 121 -4.47 -1.35 0.60
CA LEU A 121 -4.10 -0.57 -0.57
C LEU A 121 -5.35 0.09 -1.16
N LYS A 122 -5.27 1.39 -1.38
CA LYS A 122 -6.34 2.20 -1.98
C LYS A 122 -5.75 3.05 -3.09
N GLN A 123 -6.49 3.16 -4.20
CA GLN A 123 -6.17 4.09 -5.27
C GLN A 123 -6.28 5.52 -4.74
N THR A 124 -5.14 6.20 -4.62
CA THR A 124 -5.05 7.60 -4.16
C THR A 124 -4.82 8.58 -5.31
N THR A 125 -4.15 8.13 -6.37
CA THR A 125 -3.82 8.91 -7.57
C THR A 125 -4.48 8.28 -8.82
N ASP A 126 -3.76 8.26 -9.94
CA ASP A 126 -4.11 7.61 -11.20
C ASP A 126 -4.10 6.07 -11.11
N ILE A 127 -4.74 5.44 -12.09
CA ILE A 127 -4.86 3.99 -12.15
C ILE A 127 -3.52 3.28 -12.39
N GLU A 128 -2.61 3.89 -13.14
CA GLU A 128 -1.32 3.29 -13.50
C GLU A 128 -0.45 3.10 -12.26
N THR A 129 -0.32 4.15 -11.44
CA THR A 129 0.37 4.10 -10.14
C THR A 129 -0.23 3.03 -9.23
N TYR A 130 -1.57 2.99 -9.12
CA TYR A 130 -2.25 1.98 -8.30
C TYR A 130 -2.02 0.55 -8.81
N ASN A 131 -2.07 0.33 -10.13
CA ASN A 131 -1.78 -0.96 -10.74
C ASN A 131 -0.34 -1.39 -10.46
N GLY A 132 0.62 -0.47 -10.52
CA GLY A 132 2.02 -0.72 -10.18
C GLY A 132 2.20 -1.15 -8.72
N GLU A 133 1.63 -0.41 -7.77
CA GLU A 133 1.68 -0.75 -6.34
C GLU A 133 1.01 -2.10 -6.04
N TYR A 134 -0.16 -2.36 -6.64
CA TYR A 134 -0.88 -3.61 -6.45
C TYR A 134 -0.09 -4.81 -7.02
N SER A 135 0.42 -4.66 -8.24
CA SER A 135 1.22 -5.68 -8.94
C SER A 135 2.48 -6.03 -8.17
N ALA A 136 3.17 -5.01 -7.66
CA ALA A 136 4.35 -5.19 -6.83
C ALA A 136 4.03 -6.01 -5.57
N LEU A 137 2.84 -5.88 -4.98
CA LEU A 137 2.47 -6.66 -3.82
C LEU A 137 2.04 -8.09 -4.18
N ILE A 138 1.27 -8.27 -5.26
CA ILE A 138 0.62 -9.55 -5.55
C ILE A 138 1.51 -10.58 -6.26
N PHE A 139 2.42 -10.16 -7.16
CA PHE A 139 3.29 -11.10 -7.89
C PHE A 139 4.26 -11.87 -6.99
N ARG A 140 4.34 -11.48 -5.71
CA ARG A 140 5.16 -12.15 -4.70
C ARG A 140 4.36 -13.08 -3.78
N ASP A 141 3.02 -13.11 -3.87
CA ASP A 141 2.16 -13.99 -3.07
C ASP A 141 1.86 -15.29 -3.83
N GLU A 142 2.46 -16.39 -3.38
CA GLU A 142 2.34 -17.71 -4.05
C GLU A 142 1.02 -18.44 -3.72
N GLY A 143 0.12 -17.85 -2.92
CA GLY A 143 -1.03 -18.58 -2.36
C GLY A 143 -2.36 -17.83 -2.36
N MET A 144 -2.48 -16.69 -3.06
CA MET A 144 -3.74 -15.94 -3.14
C MET A 144 -4.58 -16.46 -4.31
N SER A 145 -5.82 -16.84 -4.03
CA SER A 145 -6.76 -17.26 -5.07
C SER A 145 -7.00 -16.12 -6.07
N VAL A 146 -7.21 -16.43 -7.35
CA VAL A 146 -7.50 -15.41 -8.37
C VAL A 146 -8.73 -14.56 -7.98
N LEU A 147 -9.73 -15.20 -7.35
CA LEU A 147 -10.90 -14.51 -6.82
C LEU A 147 -10.54 -13.46 -5.75
N ASP A 148 -9.66 -13.81 -4.81
CA ASP A 148 -9.20 -12.86 -3.79
C ASP A 148 -8.36 -11.73 -4.42
N GLN A 149 -7.53 -12.05 -5.42
CA GLN A 149 -6.75 -11.06 -6.16
C GLN A 149 -7.66 -10.03 -6.84
N VAL A 150 -8.69 -10.48 -7.53
CA VAL A 150 -9.69 -9.60 -8.17
C VAL A 150 -10.48 -8.81 -7.13
N LEU A 151 -10.93 -9.47 -6.07
CA LEU A 151 -11.75 -8.87 -5.02
C LEU A 151 -10.99 -7.75 -4.28
N TYR A 152 -9.76 -7.99 -3.86
CA TYR A 152 -8.95 -7.01 -3.15
C TYR A 152 -8.56 -5.83 -4.05
N TYR A 153 -8.19 -6.10 -5.31
CA TYR A 153 -7.94 -5.08 -6.31
C TYR A 153 -9.17 -4.18 -6.49
N ALA A 154 -10.32 -4.77 -6.82
CA ALA A 154 -11.55 -4.02 -7.03
C ALA A 154 -11.97 -3.21 -5.78
N ASN A 155 -11.76 -3.76 -4.58
CA ASN A 155 -12.05 -3.06 -3.32
C ASN A 155 -11.09 -1.91 -3.01
N GLY A 156 -9.91 -1.88 -3.64
CA GLY A 156 -8.95 -0.79 -3.49
C GLY A 156 -9.18 0.38 -4.45
N LEU A 157 -9.86 0.16 -5.57
CA LEU A 157 -10.20 1.19 -6.55
C LEU A 157 -11.11 2.31 -6.00
N GLN A 158 -11.05 3.47 -6.64
CA GLN A 158 -11.97 4.57 -6.37
C GLN A 158 -13.44 4.15 -6.60
N PRO A 159 -14.42 4.75 -5.88
CA PRO A 159 -15.80 4.25 -5.88
C PRO A 159 -16.44 4.09 -7.26
N ARG A 160 -16.19 5.01 -8.19
CA ARG A 160 -16.76 4.97 -9.55
C ARG A 160 -16.14 3.85 -10.39
N THR A 161 -14.81 3.81 -10.46
CA THR A 161 -14.05 2.76 -11.15
C THR A 161 -14.38 1.39 -10.58
N ARG A 162 -14.43 1.25 -9.25
CA ARG A 162 -14.83 0.02 -8.56
C ARG A 162 -16.21 -0.47 -8.98
N SER A 163 -17.20 0.42 -9.05
CA SER A 163 -18.56 0.04 -9.47
C SER A 163 -18.58 -0.50 -10.90
N TYR A 164 -17.82 0.12 -11.80
CA TYR A 164 -17.69 -0.34 -13.18
C TYR A 164 -17.00 -1.72 -13.25
N VAL A 165 -15.83 -1.88 -12.63
CA VAL A 165 -15.09 -3.15 -12.64
C VAL A 165 -15.91 -4.29 -12.03
N LYS A 166 -16.63 -4.04 -10.92
CA LYS A 166 -17.48 -5.07 -10.29
C LYS A 166 -18.71 -5.43 -11.13
N LEU A 167 -19.24 -4.51 -11.92
CA LEU A 167 -20.38 -4.76 -12.80
C LEU A 167 -19.99 -5.72 -13.95
N GLU A 168 -18.81 -5.50 -14.51
CA GLU A 168 -18.28 -6.31 -15.61
C GLU A 168 -17.79 -7.71 -15.16
N ASN A 169 -17.63 -7.91 -13.85
CA ASN A 169 -17.30 -9.20 -13.23
C ASN A 169 -16.10 -9.93 -13.87
N PRO A 170 -14.90 -9.32 -13.88
CA PRO A 170 -13.71 -9.93 -14.47
C PRO A 170 -13.30 -11.23 -13.75
N GLU A 171 -12.83 -12.20 -14.54
CA GLU A 171 -12.35 -13.49 -14.02
C GLU A 171 -10.89 -13.44 -13.58
N THR A 172 -10.10 -12.50 -14.13
CA THR A 172 -8.67 -12.37 -13.83
C THR A 172 -8.29 -10.98 -13.32
N LEU A 173 -7.13 -10.91 -12.65
CA LEU A 173 -6.55 -9.64 -12.22
C LEU A 173 -6.21 -8.75 -13.43
N SER A 174 -5.74 -9.33 -14.53
CA SER A 174 -5.42 -8.58 -15.75
C SER A 174 -6.67 -7.91 -16.32
N ASP A 175 -7.77 -8.66 -16.48
CA ASP A 175 -9.03 -8.12 -16.97
C ASP A 175 -9.54 -6.99 -16.07
N SER A 176 -9.37 -7.14 -14.75
CA SER A 176 -9.72 -6.11 -13.77
C SER A 176 -8.92 -4.83 -13.99
N MET A 177 -7.62 -4.94 -14.24
CA MET A 177 -6.73 -3.81 -14.52
C MET A 177 -7.08 -3.13 -15.84
N ASP A 178 -7.35 -3.91 -16.89
CA ASP A 178 -7.73 -3.40 -18.21
C ASP A 178 -9.07 -2.64 -18.15
N LEU A 179 -10.05 -3.16 -17.42
CA LEU A 179 -11.32 -2.49 -17.18
C LEU A 179 -11.15 -1.17 -16.42
N ALA A 180 -10.26 -1.14 -15.42
CA ALA A 180 -10.01 0.07 -14.66
C ALA A 180 -9.34 1.16 -15.52
N VAL A 181 -8.37 0.79 -16.36
CA VAL A 181 -7.73 1.68 -17.34
C VAL A 181 -8.76 2.19 -18.35
N LYS A 182 -9.59 1.29 -18.90
CA LYS A 182 -10.67 1.64 -19.84
C LYS A 182 -11.65 2.65 -19.22
N TYR A 183 -12.00 2.46 -17.94
CA TYR A 183 -12.85 3.42 -17.23
C TYR A 183 -12.20 4.79 -17.11
N GLU A 184 -10.92 4.84 -16.73
CA GLU A 184 -10.17 6.09 -16.59
C GLU A 184 -10.13 6.84 -17.93
N VAL A 185 -9.71 6.19 -19.03
CA VAL A 185 -9.64 6.80 -20.37
C VAL A 185 -10.99 7.38 -20.82
N THR A 186 -12.09 6.68 -20.53
CA THR A 186 -13.43 7.12 -20.97
C THR A 186 -14.05 8.20 -20.07
N HIS A 187 -13.62 8.32 -18.81
CA HIS A 187 -14.26 9.20 -17.81
C HIS A 187 -13.36 10.32 -17.26
N PHE A 188 -12.03 10.32 -17.50
CA PHE A 188 -11.14 11.42 -17.09
C PHE A 188 -11.43 12.73 -17.83
N VAL A 189 -11.99 12.66 -19.05
CA VAL A 189 -12.43 13.83 -19.82
C VAL A 189 -13.62 14.54 -19.15
N ASP A 190 -14.40 13.83 -18.33
CA ASP A 190 -15.65 14.33 -17.77
C ASP A 190 -15.46 15.06 -16.42
N GLU A 191 -14.49 14.65 -15.59
CA GLU A 191 -14.23 15.34 -14.32
C GLU A 191 -13.74 16.79 -14.47
N SER A 192 -13.00 17.07 -15.55
CA SER A 192 -12.57 18.43 -15.87
C SER A 192 -13.76 19.30 -16.27
N ARG A 193 -14.70 18.72 -17.05
CA ARG A 193 -15.94 19.39 -17.50
C ARG A 193 -16.94 19.61 -16.36
N GLU A 194 -17.06 18.65 -15.43
CA GLU A 194 -17.88 18.81 -14.22
C GLU A 194 -17.32 19.88 -13.26
N ARG A 195 -16.00 20.00 -13.12
CA ARG A 195 -15.38 21.07 -12.31
C ARG A 195 -15.61 22.46 -12.91
N HIS A 196 -15.50 22.60 -14.23
CA HIS A 196 -15.79 23.85 -14.93
C HIS A 196 -17.26 24.25 -14.82
N THR A 197 -18.20 23.33 -15.10
CA THR A 197 -19.64 23.62 -14.99
C THR A 197 -20.10 23.96 -13.56
N ARG A 198 -19.45 23.41 -12.52
CA ARG A 198 -19.72 23.78 -11.12
C ARG A 198 -19.15 25.15 -10.73
N GLN A 199 -18.02 25.57 -11.32
CA GLN A 199 -17.50 26.93 -11.14
C GLN A 199 -18.35 27.96 -11.88
N ASP A 200 -18.84 27.64 -13.07
CA ASP A 200 -19.68 28.55 -13.86
C ASP A 200 -21.06 28.78 -13.22
N LYS A 201 -21.68 27.72 -12.67
CA LYS A 201 -22.93 27.85 -11.88
C LYS A 201 -22.77 28.68 -10.59
N ARG A 202 -21.57 28.71 -10.00
CA ARG A 202 -21.26 29.56 -8.84
C ARG A 202 -21.01 31.01 -9.23
N LYS A 203 -20.51 31.29 -10.44
CA LYS A 203 -20.37 32.66 -10.95
C LYS A 203 -21.71 33.24 -11.42
N SER A 204 -22.58 32.45 -12.05
CA SER A 204 -23.85 32.94 -12.59
C SER A 204 -24.94 33.27 -11.56
N SER A 205 -24.72 32.97 -10.27
CA SER A 205 -25.68 33.20 -9.18
C SER A 205 -25.42 34.48 -8.36
N THR A 206 -24.47 35.33 -8.79
CA THR A 206 -24.08 36.55 -8.04
C THR A 206 -24.50 37.87 -8.71
N ASP A 207 -25.01 37.87 -9.96
CA ASP A 207 -25.19 39.11 -10.73
C ASP A 207 -26.66 39.48 -11.08
N GLN A 208 -27.60 39.29 -10.15
CA GLN A 208 -28.92 39.94 -10.29
C GLN A 208 -29.46 40.48 -8.96
N ALA A 209 -29.16 41.76 -8.68
CA ALA A 209 -30.09 42.68 -8.01
C ALA A 209 -29.65 44.14 -8.27
N PRO A 210 -30.56 45.03 -8.70
CA PRO A 210 -30.24 46.42 -9.03
C PRO A 210 -30.21 47.33 -7.80
N SER A 211 -29.43 48.40 -7.93
CA SER A 211 -29.14 49.44 -6.94
C SER A 211 -30.34 50.28 -6.51
N HIS A 212 -30.48 50.54 -5.21
CA HIS A 212 -30.81 51.90 -4.76
C HIS A 212 -30.24 52.19 -3.36
N ASP A 213 -29.71 53.40 -3.27
CA ASP A 213 -28.94 54.06 -2.22
C ASP A 213 -29.81 54.49 -1.02
N LYS A 214 -29.31 54.33 0.22
CA LYS A 214 -29.08 55.44 1.20
C LYS A 214 -28.72 55.01 2.64
N SER A 215 -27.69 55.71 3.11
CA SER A 215 -27.39 56.24 4.45
C SER A 215 -26.95 55.33 5.62
N PHE A 216 -25.66 55.52 5.92
CA PHE A 216 -24.98 55.49 7.22
C PHE A 216 -25.84 55.82 8.46
N LYS A 217 -25.73 54.98 9.50
CA LYS A 217 -25.35 55.43 10.86
C LYS A 217 -24.79 54.28 11.70
N GLU A 218 -23.91 54.69 12.58
CA GLU A 218 -22.79 53.98 13.18
C GLU A 218 -23.13 53.42 14.58
N LYS A 219 -22.56 52.26 14.94
CA LYS A 219 -21.80 51.94 16.17
C LYS A 219 -22.02 50.54 16.77
N ALA A 220 -20.94 49.75 16.63
CA ALA A 220 -20.22 48.95 17.64
C ALA A 220 -20.97 47.99 18.58
N PHE A 221 -20.62 46.70 18.57
CA PHE A 221 -19.68 46.10 19.55
C PHE A 221 -19.38 44.61 19.28
N ARG A 222 -18.24 44.17 19.83
CA ARG A 222 -17.54 42.88 19.76
C ARG A 222 -18.41 41.61 19.95
N GLY A 223 -17.98 40.50 19.32
CA GLY A 223 -18.15 39.18 19.94
C GLY A 223 -18.09 37.95 19.04
N LYS A 224 -16.89 37.35 18.95
CA LYS A 224 -16.55 35.91 18.85
C LYS A 224 -17.56 34.94 18.20
N GLY A 225 -17.10 34.31 17.13
CA GLY A 225 -17.80 33.24 16.42
C GLY A 225 -18.21 32.03 17.28
N ARG A 226 -19.33 31.42 16.88
CA ARG A 226 -19.69 30.04 17.19
C ARG A 226 -20.35 29.41 15.96
N PHE A 227 -19.80 28.26 15.58
CA PHE A 227 -20.32 27.34 14.57
C PHE A 227 -21.82 27.07 14.76
N LYS A 228 -22.60 27.15 13.67
CA LYS A 228 -24.00 26.68 13.63
C LYS A 228 -24.01 25.18 13.24
N PRO A 229 -24.67 24.29 13.99
CA PRO A 229 -24.92 22.92 13.55
C PRO A 229 -25.97 22.91 12.44
N LYS A 230 -25.65 22.31 11.28
CA LYS A 230 -26.61 22.04 10.20
C LYS A 230 -27.57 20.93 10.64
N THR A 231 -28.82 21.27 10.98
CA THR A 231 -29.90 20.28 11.09
C THR A 231 -30.56 20.09 9.73
N ASN A 232 -30.35 18.90 9.15
CA ASN A 232 -30.96 18.46 7.90
C ASN A 232 -32.49 18.27 8.11
N PRO A 233 -33.38 18.97 7.37
CA PRO A 233 -34.82 18.99 7.64
C PRO A 233 -35.56 17.70 7.22
N LYS A 234 -34.91 16.79 6.49
CA LYS A 234 -35.54 15.60 5.86
C LYS A 234 -35.88 14.42 6.80
N ARG A 235 -35.90 14.60 8.14
CA ARG A 235 -36.24 13.50 9.10
C ARG A 235 -37.30 13.87 10.14
N ALA A 236 -38.00 15.00 10.00
CA ALA A 236 -38.94 15.51 10.99
C ALA A 236 -40.40 15.07 10.81
N GLU A 237 -40.77 14.44 9.69
CA GLU A 237 -42.18 14.22 9.30
C GLU A 237 -42.91 13.06 10.00
N GLY A 238 -42.31 12.37 10.97
CA GLY A 238 -42.99 11.24 11.64
C GLY A 238 -42.65 11.00 13.10
N ARG A 239 -41.87 11.88 13.75
CA ARG A 239 -41.41 11.65 15.13
C ARG A 239 -42.27 12.42 16.14
N THR A 240 -42.89 11.69 17.05
CA THR A 240 -43.59 12.23 18.22
C THR A 240 -42.61 12.43 19.38
N CYS A 241 -42.81 13.49 20.14
CA CYS A 241 -41.98 13.79 21.29
C CYS A 241 -42.30 12.83 22.45
N PHE A 242 -41.31 12.11 22.96
CA PHE A 242 -41.50 11.17 24.09
C PHE A 242 -41.89 11.86 25.43
N HIS A 243 -41.79 13.19 25.54
CA HIS A 243 -42.18 13.93 26.75
C HIS A 243 -43.61 14.50 26.61
N CYS A 244 -43.88 15.31 25.59
CA CYS A 244 -45.19 15.96 25.42
C CYS A 244 -46.16 15.23 24.47
N LYS A 245 -45.72 14.11 23.86
CA LYS A 245 -46.47 13.27 22.91
C LYS A 245 -46.96 13.97 21.63
N LYS A 246 -46.55 15.22 21.38
CA LYS A 246 -46.89 15.96 20.14
C LYS A 246 -45.95 15.59 18.97
N PRO A 247 -46.45 15.50 17.72
CA PRO A 247 -45.63 15.24 16.54
C PRO A 247 -44.73 16.43 16.17
N GLY A 248 -43.74 16.18 15.31
CA GLY A 248 -42.89 17.21 14.69
C GLY A 248 -41.60 17.56 15.43
N HIS A 249 -41.34 16.98 16.61
CA HIS A 249 -40.09 17.16 17.35
C HIS A 249 -39.77 15.99 18.29
N ILE A 250 -38.51 15.86 18.69
CA ILE A 250 -38.04 14.87 19.68
C ILE A 250 -37.86 15.51 21.06
N LYS A 251 -37.76 14.69 22.13
CA LYS A 251 -37.61 15.16 23.53
C LYS A 251 -36.49 16.20 23.71
N ALA A 252 -35.35 16.03 23.03
CA ALA A 252 -34.23 16.98 23.08
C ALA A 252 -34.59 18.41 22.59
N ASN A 253 -35.59 18.52 21.71
CA ASN A 253 -36.05 19.79 21.14
C ASN A 253 -37.42 20.21 21.71
N CYS A 254 -37.91 19.57 22.78
CA CYS A 254 -39.19 19.90 23.39
C CYS A 254 -39.07 21.12 24.31
N PHE A 255 -39.90 22.14 24.06
CA PHE A 255 -39.92 23.37 24.86
C PHE A 255 -40.31 23.12 26.33
N LEU A 256 -41.31 22.25 26.56
CA LEU A 256 -41.77 21.91 27.92
C LEU A 256 -40.68 21.19 28.72
N TRP A 257 -39.98 20.24 28.09
CA TRP A 257 -38.85 19.53 28.69
C TRP A 257 -37.70 20.47 29.08
N LYS A 258 -37.35 21.43 28.21
CA LYS A 258 -36.29 22.40 28.51
C LYS A 258 -36.67 23.32 29.67
N LYS A 259 -37.92 23.77 29.72
CA LYS A 259 -38.43 24.63 30.80
C LYS A 259 -38.48 23.90 32.16
N GLU A 260 -38.73 22.58 32.18
CA GLU A 260 -38.64 21.76 33.39
C GLU A 260 -37.19 21.59 33.87
N GLN A 261 -36.25 21.36 32.94
CA GLN A 261 -34.82 21.26 33.24
C GLN A 261 -34.26 22.56 33.83
N GLU A 262 -34.66 23.72 33.29
CA GLU A 262 -34.27 25.02 33.82
C GLU A 262 -34.77 25.28 35.24
N LYS A 263 -35.92 24.70 35.62
CA LYS A 263 -36.44 24.78 37.00
C LYS A 263 -35.71 23.83 37.96
N GLN A 264 -35.21 22.69 37.47
CA GLN A 264 -34.47 21.72 38.30
C GLN A 264 -32.97 22.06 38.44
N GLY A 265 -32.40 22.81 37.50
CA GLY A 265 -30.98 23.18 37.50
C GLY A 265 -30.58 24.34 38.44
N ASN A 266 -31.54 24.99 39.11
CA ASN A 266 -31.29 26.18 39.93
C ASN A 266 -31.16 25.90 41.44
N GLY A 267 -30.84 24.66 41.82
CA GLY A 267 -30.92 24.18 43.21
C GLY A 267 -29.65 23.57 43.80
N GLN A 268 -28.44 23.87 43.33
CA GLN A 268 -27.20 23.47 44.04
C GLN A 268 -26.14 24.59 44.03
N PRO A 269 -25.75 25.13 45.19
CA PRO A 269 -24.59 26.01 45.30
C PRO A 269 -23.31 25.17 45.20
N ARG A 270 -22.40 25.58 44.32
CA ARG A 270 -21.04 25.02 44.25
C ARG A 270 -20.28 25.41 45.51
N GLN A 271 -19.94 24.42 46.34
CA GLN A 271 -18.74 24.48 47.19
C GLN A 271 -17.53 24.05 46.36
#